data_AF-A0A5N5PXR4-F1
#
_entry.id   AF-A0A5N5PXR4-F1
#
_cell.length_a   1.000
_cell.length_b   1.000
_cell.length_c   1.000
_cell.angle_alpha   90.00
_cell.angle_beta   90.00
_cell.angle_gamma   90.00
#
_symmetry.space_group_name_H-M   'P 1'
#
loop_
_entity.id
_entity.type
_entity.pdbx_description
1 polymer ?
#
loop_
_entity_poly.entity_id
_entity_poly.type
_entity_poly.pdbx_seq_one_letter_code
_entity_poly.pdbx_strand_id
1 'polypeptide(L)'
;MKMRRHRVFLLCTVGLCVISFLHYYKALHYVSLLRELTAPYPNIKSFIMVTGFFWKEKATPLSSASPEEGPPPVLRPSETRHRAQEGTVGMGAGVELNMAGEPRAPQPWVRPEEPQHKDPDPEKEDMKLIMWQPSVVRQAVDLVRSNAPSVVMKKQEPQHASTPDPIMLLGDLHKRHFILPEDSTPYFVRTKAGARCFRQGTEIVPPRDDGAGKGKPTVAGALHRNILQVAEDSNARAKLVEDSSPTRVKPKRGKRLVKCVCRSGWHGPYCGVPTMVYHSNLPTKERLTPRDKPRRVINAININHEFDLLHARFHELADAVDLFLVCESNFTAYGERRPLSFLHLLLNGTYDYMRHKILYVFLDHFPEGGRQDGWIADDYLRTFLTRNGMGRVRGARPDDVFLINDADEIPAREGILFLKLFDGWTEPFAIHMRKSLYGFFWKQLGSLEVVSGCTVGMLKEVYENDGIRLRRREYYTMPNFRKYENDTGHILVQWSIGSPFHFAGWHCSWCFTPEGIHFKLVSAQNGDFPRWGDYEDKRDLNYIRELIRTGGWFDGSVQEYPPTDPKEHMYAPKYMLDNYENYRYLLENPYVKQPALSGG
;
A
#
# COMPACT_ATOMS: atom_id res chain seq x y z
N MET A 1 -66.04 -27.40 -11.39
CA MET A 1 -65.47 -26.20 -10.73
C MET A 1 -64.33 -26.45 -9.72
N LYS A 2 -64.13 -27.66 -9.16
CA LYS A 2 -63.10 -27.91 -8.12
C LYS A 2 -61.63 -27.93 -8.62
N MET A 3 -61.35 -28.30 -9.87
CA MET A 3 -59.96 -28.40 -10.37
C MET A 3 -59.29 -27.06 -10.72
N ARG A 4 -60.07 -25.99 -11.02
CA ARG A 4 -59.50 -24.66 -11.31
C ARG A 4 -58.97 -23.97 -10.07
N ARG A 5 -59.56 -24.21 -8.88
CA ARG A 5 -59.09 -23.62 -7.62
C ARG A 5 -57.75 -24.18 -7.15
N HIS A 6 -57.48 -25.47 -7.38
CA HIS A 6 -56.20 -26.09 -7.00
C HIS A 6 -55.02 -25.55 -7.83
N ARG A 7 -55.21 -25.34 -9.15
CA ARG A 7 -54.15 -24.77 -10.00
C ARG A 7 -53.81 -23.33 -9.63
N VAL A 8 -54.80 -22.53 -9.26
CA VAL A 8 -54.57 -21.15 -8.77
C VAL A 8 -53.86 -21.17 -7.43
N PHE A 9 -54.24 -22.07 -6.51
CA PHE A 9 -53.57 -22.19 -5.22
C PHE A 9 -52.11 -22.63 -5.37
N LEU A 10 -51.82 -23.56 -6.30
CA LEU A 10 -50.47 -24.03 -6.58
C LEU A 10 -49.59 -22.95 -7.23
N LEU A 11 -50.15 -22.14 -8.14
CA LEU A 11 -49.44 -21.01 -8.73
C LEU A 11 -49.17 -19.91 -7.69
N CYS A 12 -50.10 -19.65 -6.77
CA CYS A 12 -49.89 -18.70 -5.68
C CYS A 12 -48.84 -19.19 -4.67
N THR A 13 -48.82 -20.47 -4.32
CA THR A 13 -47.78 -21.02 -3.42
C THR A 13 -46.41 -21.03 -4.06
N VAL A 14 -46.30 -21.39 -5.35
CA VAL A 14 -45.03 -21.29 -6.09
C VAL A 14 -44.58 -19.83 -6.20
N GLY A 15 -45.48 -18.90 -6.47
CA GLY A 15 -45.18 -17.46 -6.50
C GLY A 15 -44.67 -16.93 -5.16
N LEU A 16 -45.30 -17.31 -4.05
CA LEU A 16 -44.83 -16.95 -2.71
C LEU A 16 -43.46 -17.56 -2.37
N CYS A 17 -43.19 -18.80 -2.80
CA CYS A 17 -41.88 -19.42 -2.63
C CYS A 17 -40.79 -18.67 -3.42
N VAL A 18 -41.07 -18.24 -4.65
CA VAL A 18 -40.11 -17.47 -5.46
C VAL A 18 -39.86 -16.08 -4.86
N ILE A 19 -40.90 -15.39 -4.38
CA ILE A 19 -40.75 -14.09 -3.72
C ILE A 19 -39.96 -14.21 -2.41
N SER A 20 -40.21 -15.27 -1.63
CA SER A 20 -39.46 -15.59 -0.42
C SER A 20 -37.99 -15.89 -0.73
N PHE A 21 -37.73 -16.67 -1.78
CA PHE A 21 -36.37 -16.98 -2.24
C PHE A 21 -35.63 -15.73 -2.72
N LEU A 22 -36.30 -14.83 -3.46
CA LEU A 22 -35.73 -13.55 -3.89
C LEU A 22 -35.48 -12.60 -2.72
N HIS A 23 -36.36 -12.58 -1.71
CA HIS A 23 -36.14 -11.82 -0.47
C HIS A 23 -34.97 -12.39 0.33
N TYR A 24 -34.85 -13.72 0.40
CA TYR A 24 -33.74 -14.38 1.08
C TYR A 24 -32.42 -14.13 0.35
N TYR A 25 -32.42 -14.18 -0.99
CA TYR A 25 -31.28 -13.85 -1.83
C TYR A 25 -30.85 -12.38 -1.66
N LYS A 26 -31.82 -11.45 -1.67
CA LYS A 26 -31.56 -10.03 -1.41
C LYS A 26 -31.06 -9.79 0.01
N ALA A 27 -31.59 -10.49 1.01
CA ALA A 27 -31.10 -10.43 2.39
C ALA A 27 -29.67 -10.97 2.51
N LEU A 28 -29.35 -12.12 1.90
CA LEU A 28 -27.99 -12.65 1.84
C LEU A 28 -27.01 -11.69 1.17
N HIS A 29 -27.45 -10.96 0.16
CA HIS A 29 -26.62 -9.98 -0.56
C HIS A 29 -26.39 -8.68 0.24
N TYR A 30 -27.25 -8.38 1.22
CA TYR A 30 -27.13 -7.22 2.12
C TYR A 30 -26.45 -7.56 3.45
N VAL A 31 -26.32 -8.83 3.81
CA VAL A 31 -25.56 -9.27 4.99
C VAL A 31 -24.07 -9.27 4.65
N SER A 32 -23.40 -8.18 5.03
CA SER A 32 -21.95 -7.99 4.87
C SER A 32 -21.10 -9.12 5.49
N LEU A 33 -21.69 -9.94 6.37
CA LEU A 33 -21.04 -11.10 7.01
C LEU A 33 -20.69 -12.24 6.02
N LEU A 34 -21.46 -12.42 4.94
CA LEU A 34 -21.19 -13.49 3.95
C LEU A 34 -20.11 -13.12 2.94
N ARG A 35 -19.86 -11.82 2.75
CA ARG A 35 -18.70 -11.32 2.01
C ARG A 35 -17.40 -11.49 2.82
N GLU A 36 -17.50 -11.50 4.15
CA GLU A 36 -16.39 -11.87 5.05
C GLU A 36 -16.16 -13.40 5.14
N LEU A 37 -17.21 -14.22 4.98
CA LEU A 37 -17.09 -15.69 4.96
C LEU A 37 -16.67 -16.27 3.59
N THR A 38 -16.81 -15.50 2.51
CA THR A 38 -16.36 -15.88 1.16
C THR A 38 -14.97 -15.35 0.82
N ALA A 39 -14.35 -14.58 1.71
CA ALA A 39 -12.91 -14.37 1.67
C ALA A 39 -12.21 -15.72 1.92
N PRO A 40 -11.27 -16.15 1.07
CA PRO A 40 -10.59 -17.44 1.23
C PRO A 40 -9.68 -17.39 2.46
N TYR A 41 -10.22 -17.79 3.62
CA TYR A 41 -9.43 -18.00 4.83
C TYR A 41 -8.73 -19.37 4.78
N PRO A 42 -7.44 -19.47 5.17
CA PRO A 42 -6.62 -20.66 4.96
C PRO A 42 -6.84 -21.84 5.92
N ASN A 43 -7.86 -21.83 6.79
CA ASN A 43 -8.03 -22.83 7.86
C ASN A 43 -9.26 -23.76 7.77
N ILE A 44 -9.89 -23.90 6.61
CA ILE A 44 -11.05 -24.80 6.44
C ILE A 44 -10.67 -26.31 6.49
N LYS A 45 -9.38 -26.66 6.36
CA LYS A 45 -8.94 -28.07 6.44
C LYS A 45 -8.97 -28.67 7.85
N SER A 46 -8.99 -27.86 8.90
CA SER A 46 -9.10 -28.35 10.29
C SER A 46 -10.54 -28.73 10.67
N PHE A 47 -11.55 -28.19 9.98
CA PHE A 47 -12.96 -28.50 10.25
C PHE A 47 -13.44 -29.76 9.49
N ILE A 48 -12.87 -30.04 8.32
CA ILE A 48 -13.25 -31.19 7.47
C ILE A 48 -12.68 -32.52 8.00
N MET A 49 -11.63 -32.49 8.82
CA MET A 49 -11.12 -33.70 9.50
C MET A 49 -12.02 -34.17 10.66
N VAL A 50 -12.86 -33.31 11.23
CA VAL A 50 -13.72 -33.66 12.37
C VAL A 50 -15.08 -34.20 11.92
N THR A 51 -15.52 -33.89 10.69
CA THR A 51 -16.77 -34.44 10.12
C THR A 51 -16.59 -35.82 9.47
N GLY A 52 -15.37 -36.18 9.07
CA GLY A 52 -15.04 -37.49 8.50
C GLY A 52 -15.08 -38.66 9.49
N PHE A 53 -15.32 -38.40 10.78
CA PHE A 53 -15.42 -39.42 11.83
C PHE A 53 -16.87 -39.83 12.14
N PHE A 54 -17.88 -39.11 11.62
CA PHE A 54 -19.28 -39.29 12.01
C PHE A 54 -20.22 -39.87 10.95
N TRP A 55 -19.78 -40.04 9.70
CA TRP A 55 -20.61 -40.65 8.66
C TRP A 55 -19.83 -41.68 7.86
N LYS A 56 -19.99 -42.94 8.28
CA LYS A 56 -19.49 -44.12 7.60
C LYS A 56 -20.71 -44.91 7.12
N GLU A 57 -21.08 -44.79 5.85
CA GLU A 57 -21.81 -45.88 5.18
C GLU A 57 -21.64 -45.88 3.66
N LYS A 58 -21.69 -47.09 3.12
CA LYS A 58 -21.23 -47.55 1.81
C LYS A 58 -22.22 -47.26 0.67
N ALA A 59 -21.71 -47.02 -0.54
CA ALA A 59 -21.93 -47.85 -1.75
C ALA A 59 -21.90 -47.05 -3.08
N THR A 60 -20.90 -47.38 -3.91
CA THR A 60 -20.80 -47.57 -5.39
C THR A 60 -21.78 -46.95 -6.43
N PRO A 61 -21.33 -46.81 -7.71
CA PRO A 61 -21.60 -45.67 -8.59
C PRO A 61 -22.53 -45.96 -9.79
N LEU A 62 -23.01 -44.92 -10.49
CA LEU A 62 -23.48 -45.00 -11.89
C LEU A 62 -23.52 -43.63 -12.60
N SER A 63 -23.35 -43.73 -13.92
CA SER A 63 -23.06 -42.74 -14.98
C SER A 63 -24.27 -41.91 -15.48
N SER A 64 -24.03 -41.10 -16.54
CA SER A 64 -24.93 -40.39 -17.47
C SER A 64 -25.25 -38.93 -17.09
N ALA A 65 -25.42 -37.93 -17.97
CA ALA A 65 -25.34 -37.75 -19.43
C ALA A 65 -25.43 -36.23 -19.72
N SER A 66 -25.02 -35.78 -20.92
CA SER A 66 -25.25 -34.42 -21.47
C SER A 66 -26.72 -34.16 -21.85
N PRO A 67 -27.15 -32.89 -22.03
CA PRO A 67 -27.57 -32.43 -23.37
C PRO A 67 -27.33 -30.93 -23.73
N GLU A 68 -27.14 -30.69 -25.04
CA GLU A 68 -27.75 -29.70 -25.99
C GLU A 68 -28.54 -28.47 -25.45
N GLU A 69 -28.74 -27.33 -26.13
CA GLU A 69 -28.25 -26.64 -27.34
C GLU A 69 -29.00 -25.27 -27.37
N GLY A 70 -28.47 -24.21 -28.00
CA GLY A 70 -29.14 -22.91 -28.15
C GLY A 70 -28.86 -22.25 -29.51
N PRO A 71 -29.75 -21.38 -30.06
CA PRO A 71 -29.81 -21.06 -31.50
C PRO A 71 -29.02 -19.80 -31.93
N PRO A 72 -28.84 -19.55 -33.25
CA PRO A 72 -27.74 -18.74 -33.80
C PRO A 72 -28.17 -17.36 -34.35
N PRO A 73 -27.21 -16.52 -34.80
CA PRO A 73 -27.48 -15.56 -35.87
C PRO A 73 -26.52 -15.63 -37.07
N VAL A 74 -27.15 -15.79 -38.24
CA VAL A 74 -26.98 -15.06 -39.53
C VAL A 74 -25.58 -14.85 -40.17
N LEU A 75 -25.42 -15.59 -41.28
CA LEU A 75 -24.55 -15.50 -42.49
C LEU A 75 -24.44 -14.09 -43.12
N ARG A 76 -23.36 -13.61 -43.80
CA ARG A 76 -22.50 -14.12 -44.93
C ARG A 76 -21.53 -12.95 -45.36
N PRO A 77 -20.65 -13.04 -46.40
CA PRO A 77 -19.91 -14.17 -47.03
C PRO A 77 -18.41 -13.90 -47.34
N SER A 78 -17.65 -15.00 -47.55
CA SER A 78 -16.52 -15.28 -48.50
C SER A 78 -15.36 -14.28 -48.67
N GLU A 79 -14.09 -14.70 -48.64
CA GLU A 79 -13.29 -15.41 -49.68
C GLU A 79 -11.90 -15.75 -49.06
N THR A 80 -11.04 -16.69 -49.46
CA THR A 80 -10.92 -17.76 -50.47
C THR A 80 -9.82 -18.71 -49.96
N ARG A 81 -9.87 -19.96 -50.40
CA ARG A 81 -8.96 -21.09 -50.09
C ARG A 81 -7.57 -20.93 -50.73
N HIS A 82 -6.56 -21.61 -50.17
CA HIS A 82 -5.68 -22.64 -50.79
C HIS A 82 -4.66 -23.06 -49.69
N ARG A 83 -4.71 -24.22 -49.02
CA ARG A 83 -4.49 -25.64 -49.39
C ARG A 83 -3.12 -25.96 -50.01
N ALA A 84 -2.19 -26.47 -49.20
CA ALA A 84 -1.24 -27.57 -49.48
C ALA A 84 -0.52 -27.90 -48.14
N GLN A 85 -0.88 -28.98 -47.43
CA GLN A 85 -0.58 -30.40 -47.63
C GLN A 85 0.75 -30.82 -46.96
N GLU A 86 0.58 -31.75 -46.02
CA GLU A 86 1.58 -32.48 -45.23
C GLU A 86 2.57 -33.27 -46.09
N GLY A 87 3.77 -33.44 -45.54
CA GLY A 87 4.75 -34.43 -45.97
C GLY A 87 5.56 -34.91 -44.76
N THR A 88 5.37 -36.18 -44.43
CA THR A 88 5.85 -36.89 -43.25
C THR A 88 7.29 -37.43 -43.43
N VAL A 89 7.92 -37.79 -42.30
CA VAL A 89 8.96 -38.82 -42.08
C VAL A 89 10.41 -38.35 -41.85
N GLY A 90 10.99 -38.77 -40.69
CA GLY A 90 12.29 -39.45 -40.71
C GLY A 90 13.37 -38.97 -39.73
N MET A 91 13.56 -39.75 -38.66
CA MET A 91 14.71 -39.86 -37.73
C MET A 91 16.05 -39.17 -38.07
N GLY A 92 16.63 -38.52 -37.03
CA GLY A 92 17.95 -38.88 -36.50
C GLY A 92 19.14 -37.97 -36.84
N ALA A 93 19.62 -37.20 -35.87
CA ALA A 93 21.04 -36.99 -35.52
C ALA A 93 21.16 -35.85 -34.49
N GLY A 94 22.03 -36.03 -33.48
CA GLY A 94 22.26 -35.06 -32.42
C GLY A 94 22.95 -33.78 -32.89
N VAL A 95 22.62 -32.67 -32.23
CA VAL A 95 23.38 -31.41 -32.26
C VAL A 95 23.36 -30.80 -30.85
N GLU A 96 24.52 -30.26 -30.49
CA GLU A 96 24.94 -29.71 -29.21
C GLU A 96 23.99 -28.68 -28.59
N LEU A 97 23.85 -28.74 -27.26
CA LEU A 97 23.23 -27.72 -26.43
C LEU A 97 24.12 -26.48 -26.38
N ASN A 98 23.80 -25.47 -27.20
CA ASN A 98 24.31 -24.12 -26.98
C ASN A 98 23.55 -23.45 -25.82
N MET A 99 24.32 -23.01 -24.82
CA MET A 99 23.85 -22.12 -23.76
C MET A 99 23.18 -20.89 -24.36
N ALA A 100 21.90 -20.68 -24.05
CA ALA A 100 21.22 -19.43 -24.34
C ALA A 100 21.77 -18.35 -23.39
N GLY A 101 22.46 -17.35 -23.97
CA GLY A 101 22.88 -16.14 -23.26
C GLY A 101 21.68 -15.31 -22.79
N GLU A 102 21.93 -14.47 -21.78
CA GLU A 102 20.96 -13.57 -21.18
C GLU A 102 20.18 -12.75 -22.23
N PRO A 103 18.85 -12.56 -22.07
CA PRO A 103 18.09 -11.69 -22.96
C PRO A 103 18.55 -10.23 -22.79
N ARG A 104 18.90 -9.58 -23.90
CA ARG A 104 19.24 -8.15 -23.94
C ARG A 104 18.07 -7.32 -23.41
N ALA A 105 18.40 -6.23 -22.71
CA ALA A 105 17.45 -5.20 -22.32
C ALA A 105 16.64 -4.70 -23.54
N PRO A 106 15.31 -4.53 -23.43
CA PRO A 106 14.49 -4.00 -24.50
C PRO A 106 14.91 -2.56 -24.87
N GLN A 107 14.71 -2.20 -26.13
CA GLN A 107 15.09 -0.89 -26.68
C GLN A 107 14.24 0.24 -26.05
N PRO A 108 14.83 1.43 -25.80
CA PRO A 108 14.08 2.60 -25.37
C PRO A 108 13.00 2.97 -26.40
N TRP A 109 11.87 3.52 -25.93
CA TRP A 109 10.79 4.00 -26.79
C TRP A 109 11.28 5.19 -27.66
N VAL A 110 11.42 4.95 -28.97
CA VAL A 110 11.80 5.97 -29.98
C VAL A 110 10.56 6.78 -30.40
N ARG A 111 10.75 8.08 -30.69
CA ARG A 111 9.71 8.96 -31.27
C ARG A 111 9.21 8.40 -32.61
N PRO A 112 7.91 8.43 -32.92
CA PRO A 112 7.46 8.36 -34.31
C PRO A 112 7.96 9.59 -35.08
N GLU A 113 8.49 9.39 -36.28
CA GLU A 113 8.79 10.49 -37.20
C GLU A 113 7.47 11.15 -37.63
N GLU A 114 7.39 12.48 -37.50
CA GLU A 114 6.32 13.26 -38.13
C GLU A 114 6.45 13.14 -39.65
N PRO A 115 5.34 12.95 -40.39
CA PRO A 115 5.42 12.90 -41.84
C PRO A 115 5.89 14.26 -42.36
N GLN A 116 7.05 14.27 -43.01
CA GLN A 116 7.55 15.42 -43.76
C GLN A 116 6.54 15.79 -44.85
N HIS A 117 5.79 16.86 -44.63
CA HIS A 117 5.07 17.54 -45.70
C HIS A 117 6.12 18.14 -46.65
N LYS A 118 6.20 17.59 -47.87
CA LYS A 118 6.90 18.24 -48.98
C LYS A 118 6.07 19.45 -49.41
N ASP A 119 6.65 20.63 -49.33
CA ASP A 119 6.15 21.82 -50.03
C ASP A 119 6.21 21.59 -51.55
N PRO A 120 5.15 21.92 -52.31
CA PRO A 120 5.27 22.21 -53.73
C PRO A 120 5.33 23.73 -53.97
N ASP A 121 6.35 24.16 -54.71
CA ASP A 121 6.53 25.53 -55.24
C ASP A 121 5.52 25.81 -56.39
N PRO A 122 5.33 27.06 -56.87
CA PRO A 122 4.01 27.61 -57.15
C PRO A 122 3.81 27.88 -58.64
N GLU A 123 2.68 27.45 -59.21
CA GLU A 123 2.21 28.02 -60.48
C GLU A 123 0.72 28.36 -60.45
N LYS A 124 0.49 29.61 -60.86
CA LYS A 124 -0.73 30.32 -61.23
C LYS A 124 -1.96 29.44 -61.48
N GLU A 125 -3.08 29.78 -60.85
CA GLU A 125 -4.33 30.01 -61.57
C GLU A 125 -5.32 30.82 -60.73
N ASP A 126 -6.18 31.53 -61.48
CA ASP A 126 -6.90 32.74 -61.12
C ASP A 126 -8.33 32.44 -60.59
N MET A 127 -8.97 33.50 -60.07
CA MET A 127 -10.41 33.68 -59.83
C MET A 127 -11.09 33.31 -58.49
N LYS A 128 -11.41 34.42 -57.80
CA LYS A 128 -12.71 34.81 -57.20
C LYS A 128 -13.25 34.05 -55.99
N LEU A 129 -12.97 34.61 -54.81
CA LEU A 129 -13.75 34.40 -53.59
C LEU A 129 -14.78 35.54 -53.41
N ILE A 130 -16.06 35.17 -53.41
CA ILE A 130 -17.19 36.04 -53.05
C ILE A 130 -17.19 36.22 -51.53
N MET A 131 -17.16 37.48 -51.11
CA MET A 131 -17.15 37.93 -49.73
C MET A 131 -18.59 38.04 -49.20
N TRP A 132 -18.87 37.42 -48.04
CA TRP A 132 -20.10 37.66 -47.28
C TRP A 132 -19.70 38.07 -45.85
N GLN A 133 -20.02 39.31 -45.48
CA GLN A 133 -19.93 39.85 -44.12
C GLN A 133 -21.34 40.02 -43.56
N PRO A 134 -21.53 39.83 -42.24
CA PRO A 134 -22.58 40.53 -41.51
C PRO A 134 -21.98 41.58 -40.56
N SER A 135 -22.63 42.73 -40.64
CA SER A 135 -22.41 44.02 -40.01
C SER A 135 -22.59 44.01 -38.49
N VAL A 136 -21.74 44.74 -37.75
CA VAL A 136 -22.14 45.41 -36.51
C VAL A 136 -21.53 46.81 -36.44
N VAL A 137 -22.42 47.74 -36.09
CA VAL A 137 -22.36 49.20 -36.12
C VAL A 137 -21.31 49.78 -35.14
N ARG A 138 -20.52 50.73 -35.62
CA ARG A 138 -19.76 51.69 -34.78
C ARG A 138 -20.58 52.96 -34.60
N GLN A 139 -20.79 53.37 -33.36
CA GLN A 139 -21.01 54.78 -33.02
C GLN A 139 -19.69 55.35 -32.49
N ALA A 140 -19.26 56.46 -33.09
CA ALA A 140 -18.07 57.22 -32.71
C ALA A 140 -18.48 58.40 -31.84
N VAL A 141 -17.72 58.67 -30.77
CA VAL A 141 -17.56 60.02 -30.21
C VAL A 141 -16.10 60.18 -29.80
N ASP A 142 -15.45 61.22 -30.34
CA ASP A 142 -14.05 61.57 -30.17
C ASP A 142 -13.76 62.34 -28.86
N LEU A 143 -12.68 61.93 -28.20
CA LEU A 143 -11.57 62.71 -27.61
C LEU A 143 -11.84 63.92 -26.69
N VAL A 144 -11.44 63.79 -25.42
CA VAL A 144 -10.44 64.68 -24.75
C VAL A 144 -9.55 63.86 -23.80
N ARG A 145 -8.27 64.26 -23.77
CA ARG A 145 -7.02 63.60 -23.39
C ARG A 145 -6.59 63.84 -21.93
N SER A 146 -5.97 62.84 -21.28
CA SER A 146 -4.91 63.07 -20.27
C SER A 146 -3.98 61.86 -20.05
N ASN A 147 -2.80 61.95 -20.69
CA ASN A 147 -1.44 61.51 -20.32
C ASN A 147 -1.18 60.32 -19.38
N ALA A 148 -0.63 59.22 -19.94
CA ALA A 148 0.51 58.46 -19.40
C ALA A 148 1.14 57.59 -20.53
N PRO A 149 2.47 57.44 -20.63
CA PRO A 149 3.10 56.71 -21.73
C PRO A 149 2.99 55.18 -21.52
N SER A 150 2.31 54.51 -22.45
CA SER A 150 2.31 53.04 -22.57
C SER A 150 3.56 52.59 -23.33
N VAL A 151 4.42 51.83 -22.66
CA VAL A 151 5.52 51.11 -23.30
C VAL A 151 4.92 49.95 -24.09
N VAL A 152 5.21 49.91 -25.38
CA VAL A 152 4.89 48.83 -26.30
C VAL A 152 5.58 47.55 -25.81
N MET A 153 4.84 46.64 -25.18
CA MET A 153 5.31 45.26 -25.03
C MET A 153 5.21 44.60 -26.41
N LYS A 154 6.37 44.44 -27.07
CA LYS A 154 6.51 43.47 -28.15
C LYS A 154 6.04 42.12 -27.63
N LYS A 155 5.05 41.54 -28.31
CA LYS A 155 4.63 40.15 -28.14
C LYS A 155 5.83 39.26 -28.47
N GLN A 156 6.54 38.85 -27.43
CA GLN A 156 7.64 37.90 -27.55
C GLN A 156 7.00 36.53 -27.80
N GLU A 157 7.22 35.98 -28.99
CA GLU A 157 6.96 34.57 -29.26
C GLU A 157 7.67 33.72 -28.20
N PRO A 158 7.03 32.65 -27.69
CA PRO A 158 7.67 31.79 -26.71
C PRO A 158 8.86 31.10 -27.38
N GLN A 159 10.06 31.59 -27.08
CA GLN A 159 11.27 30.83 -27.32
C GLN A 159 11.12 29.52 -26.56
N HIS A 160 11.06 28.40 -27.28
CA HIS A 160 11.25 27.07 -26.73
C HIS A 160 12.65 27.03 -26.11
N ALA A 161 12.76 27.43 -24.84
CA ALA A 161 13.87 27.08 -24.00
C ALA A 161 13.81 25.56 -23.85
N SER A 162 14.67 24.86 -24.58
CA SER A 162 14.91 23.44 -24.40
C SER A 162 15.31 23.20 -22.95
N THR A 163 14.37 22.73 -22.13
CA THR A 163 14.69 22.16 -20.81
C THR A 163 15.75 21.08 -21.05
N PRO A 164 16.91 21.12 -20.36
CA PRO A 164 17.94 20.10 -20.53
C PRO A 164 17.34 18.71 -20.33
N ASP A 165 17.74 17.76 -21.17
CA ASP A 165 17.26 16.37 -21.09
C ASP A 165 17.43 15.87 -19.65
N PRO A 166 16.36 15.37 -18.99
CA PRO A 166 16.42 14.84 -17.63
C PRO A 166 17.55 13.83 -17.41
N ILE A 167 17.97 13.13 -18.47
CA ILE A 167 19.08 12.17 -18.47
C ILE A 167 20.43 12.85 -18.20
N MET A 168 20.65 14.09 -18.67
CA MET A 168 21.91 14.80 -18.42
C MET A 168 22.05 15.25 -16.96
N LEU A 169 20.94 15.61 -16.30
CA LEU A 169 20.91 15.94 -14.87
C LEU A 169 21.13 14.71 -13.97
N LEU A 170 20.82 13.52 -14.47
CA LEU A 170 20.92 12.25 -13.77
C LEU A 170 22.37 11.87 -13.41
N GLY A 171 23.32 12.24 -14.26
CA GLY A 171 24.72 11.82 -14.15
C GLY A 171 24.87 10.31 -13.90
N ASP A 172 25.67 9.95 -12.90
CA ASP A 172 25.87 8.56 -12.48
C ASP A 172 24.92 8.11 -11.35
N LEU A 173 24.03 8.99 -10.86
CA LEU A 173 23.25 8.77 -9.63
C LEU A 173 22.43 7.47 -9.68
N HIS A 174 21.79 7.23 -10.83
CA HIS A 174 20.98 6.03 -11.10
C HIS A 174 21.78 4.72 -11.21
N LYS A 175 23.11 4.79 -11.33
CA LYS A 175 24.02 3.64 -11.41
C LYS A 175 24.76 3.37 -10.09
N ARG A 176 24.63 4.25 -9.10
CA ARG A 176 25.36 4.12 -7.83
C ARG A 176 24.96 2.86 -7.09
N HIS A 177 25.96 2.24 -6.48
CA HIS A 177 25.77 1.18 -5.48
C HIS A 177 25.61 1.78 -4.09
N PHE A 178 24.84 1.12 -3.23
CA PHE A 178 24.71 1.48 -1.83
C PHE A 178 25.31 0.39 -0.96
N ILE A 179 26.30 0.73 -0.13
CA ILE A 179 26.85 -0.20 0.87
C ILE A 179 26.01 -0.05 2.13
N LEU A 180 25.29 -1.10 2.51
CA LEU A 180 24.38 -1.07 3.64
C LEU A 180 25.19 -1.10 4.96
N PRO A 181 25.26 0.01 5.72
CA PRO A 181 26.10 0.09 6.90
C PRO A 181 25.57 -0.81 8.01
N GLU A 182 26.45 -1.26 8.89
CA GLU A 182 26.05 -1.99 10.09
C GLU A 182 25.48 -1.04 11.14
N ASP A 183 24.40 -1.46 11.79
CA ASP A 183 23.79 -0.69 12.87
C ASP A 183 24.39 -1.09 14.22
N SER A 184 25.07 -0.14 14.85
CA SER A 184 25.69 -0.28 16.17
C SER A 184 24.89 0.38 17.29
N THR A 185 23.69 0.86 17.00
CA THR A 185 22.83 1.55 17.97
C THR A 185 22.50 0.63 19.14
N PRO A 186 22.80 1.04 20.38
CA PRO A 186 22.53 0.20 21.54
C PRO A 186 21.06 0.32 21.95
N TYR A 187 20.17 -0.48 21.36
CA TYR A 187 18.73 -0.43 21.63
C TYR A 187 18.31 -0.98 22.99
N PHE A 188 19.16 -1.83 23.61
CA PHE A 188 18.88 -2.48 24.89
C PHE A 188 19.84 -2.01 25.99
N VAL A 189 19.39 -2.09 27.23
CA VAL A 189 20.19 -1.87 28.45
C VAL A 189 20.09 -3.07 29.36
N ARG A 190 21.13 -3.31 30.17
CA ARG A 190 21.03 -4.24 31.30
C ARG A 190 20.74 -3.44 32.56
N THR A 191 19.67 -3.77 33.26
CA THR A 191 19.34 -3.16 34.55
C THR A 191 20.35 -3.59 35.62
N LYS A 192 20.39 -2.89 36.77
CA LYS A 192 21.24 -3.28 37.92
C LYS A 192 20.99 -4.71 38.40
N ALA A 193 19.77 -5.19 38.22
CA ALA A 193 19.37 -6.54 38.57
C ALA A 193 19.60 -7.56 37.41
N GLY A 194 20.21 -7.15 36.31
CA GLY A 194 20.66 -8.01 35.22
C GLY A 194 19.65 -8.27 34.09
N ALA A 195 18.46 -7.68 34.13
CA ALA A 195 17.48 -7.82 33.05
C ALA A 195 17.88 -7.01 31.82
N ARG A 196 17.80 -7.61 30.63
CA ARG A 196 17.97 -6.93 29.34
C ARG A 196 16.64 -6.28 28.97
N CYS A 197 16.60 -4.96 28.85
CA CYS A 197 15.37 -4.22 28.61
C CYS A 197 15.53 -3.27 27.42
N PHE A 198 14.50 -3.16 26.59
CA PHE A 198 14.48 -2.23 25.47
C PHE A 198 14.42 -0.79 25.99
N ARG A 199 15.36 0.07 25.57
CA ARG A 199 15.54 1.41 26.14
C ARG A 199 14.29 2.27 26.04
N GLN A 200 13.68 2.34 24.86
CA GLN A 200 12.54 3.23 24.63
C GLN A 200 11.26 2.72 25.28
N GLY A 201 11.14 1.41 25.49
CA GLY A 201 9.95 0.80 26.09
C GLY A 201 10.04 0.54 27.59
N THR A 202 11.14 0.88 28.26
CA THR A 202 11.33 0.62 29.70
C THR A 202 11.24 1.90 30.53
N GLU A 203 10.56 1.84 31.67
CA GLU A 203 10.59 2.91 32.67
C GLU A 203 11.96 2.91 33.36
N ILE A 204 12.71 3.99 33.18
CA ILE A 204 13.97 4.19 33.90
C ILE A 204 13.58 4.92 35.19
N VAL A 205 13.57 4.20 36.31
CA VAL A 205 13.46 4.84 37.63
C VAL A 205 14.73 5.68 37.82
N PRO A 206 14.65 7.02 37.95
CA PRO A 206 15.82 7.81 38.29
C PRO A 206 16.35 7.31 39.64
N PRO A 207 17.68 7.32 39.86
CA PRO A 207 18.23 6.95 41.17
C PRO A 207 17.49 7.75 42.24
N ARG A 208 16.97 7.06 43.27
CA ARG A 208 16.62 7.77 44.50
C ARG A 208 17.94 8.32 45.01
N ASP A 209 18.05 9.64 45.04
CA ASP A 209 19.05 10.28 45.89
C ASP A 209 18.75 9.83 47.32
N ASP A 210 19.56 8.90 47.80
CA ASP A 210 19.65 8.60 49.22
C ASP A 210 20.36 9.79 49.89
N GLY A 211 19.63 10.90 50.02
CA GLY A 211 20.18 12.19 50.41
C GLY A 211 19.10 13.20 50.80
N ALA A 212 18.51 12.99 51.98
CA ALA A 212 17.87 14.00 52.84
C ALA A 212 16.64 14.79 52.32
N GLY A 213 15.49 14.58 52.99
CA GLY A 213 14.38 15.55 53.01
C GLY A 213 13.02 14.91 53.24
N LYS A 214 12.55 14.89 54.50
CA LYS A 214 11.19 14.47 54.87
C LYS A 214 10.15 15.40 54.22
N GLY A 215 9.56 14.98 53.10
CA GLY A 215 8.33 15.54 52.53
C GLY A 215 7.23 14.48 52.54
N LYS A 216 6.13 14.73 53.26
CA LYS A 216 4.95 13.84 53.32
C LYS A 216 4.42 13.54 51.90
N PRO A 217 4.05 12.29 51.57
CA PRO A 217 3.40 12.00 50.30
C PRO A 217 1.92 12.46 50.35
N THR A 218 1.46 13.05 49.25
CA THR A 218 0.06 13.42 49.03
C THR A 218 -0.80 12.17 48.80
N VAL A 219 -2.04 12.22 49.33
CA VAL A 219 -3.00 11.10 49.44
C VAL A 219 -3.40 10.50 48.08
N ALA A 220 -3.21 11.21 46.97
CA ALA A 220 -3.56 10.73 45.63
C ALA A 220 -2.67 9.59 45.10
N GLY A 221 -1.38 9.51 45.50
CA GLY A 221 -0.44 8.51 45.01
C GLY A 221 -0.56 7.12 45.69
N ALA A 222 -1.22 7.05 46.84
CA ALA A 222 -1.43 5.79 47.56
C ALA A 222 -2.64 5.00 47.01
N LEU A 223 -3.65 5.70 46.49
CA LEU A 223 -4.86 5.07 45.95
C LEU A 223 -4.58 4.31 44.64
N HIS A 224 -3.69 4.82 43.80
CA HIS A 224 -3.36 4.20 42.51
C HIS A 224 -2.53 2.90 42.66
N ARG A 225 -1.77 2.76 43.76
CA ARG A 225 -1.04 1.52 44.08
C ARG A 225 -1.95 0.41 44.56
N ASN A 226 -3.00 0.74 45.32
CA ASN A 226 -3.90 -0.28 45.87
C ASN A 226 -4.89 -0.83 44.85
N ILE A 227 -5.22 -0.08 43.78
CA ILE A 227 -6.16 -0.53 42.74
C ILE A 227 -5.48 -1.47 41.73
N LEU A 228 -4.20 -1.26 41.40
CA LEU A 228 -3.44 -2.13 40.49
C LEU A 228 -3.07 -3.49 41.10
N GLN A 229 -2.90 -3.56 42.43
CA GLN A 229 -2.55 -4.79 43.12
C GLN A 229 -3.73 -5.76 43.25
N VAL A 230 -4.96 -5.23 43.38
CA VAL A 230 -6.18 -6.05 43.49
C VAL A 230 -6.63 -6.62 42.14
N ALA A 231 -6.34 -5.94 41.02
CA ALA A 231 -6.66 -6.43 39.68
C ALA A 231 -5.78 -7.61 39.24
N GLU A 232 -4.50 -7.67 39.66
CA GLU A 232 -3.60 -8.79 39.33
C GLU A 232 -3.86 -10.04 40.21
N ASP A 233 -4.26 -9.87 41.48
CA ASP A 233 -4.61 -11.00 42.35
C ASP A 233 -5.91 -11.70 41.95
N SER A 234 -6.82 -10.99 41.26
CA SER A 234 -8.09 -11.53 40.76
C SER A 234 -7.89 -12.55 39.62
N ASN A 235 -6.89 -12.32 38.76
CA ASN A 235 -6.59 -13.21 37.63
C ASN A 235 -5.73 -14.42 38.00
N ALA A 236 -5.02 -14.38 39.15
CA ALA A 236 -4.25 -15.51 39.65
C ALA A 236 -5.12 -16.57 40.35
N ARG A 237 -6.35 -16.24 40.76
CA ARG A 237 -7.21 -17.12 41.56
C ARG A 237 -8.16 -18.02 40.75
N ALA A 238 -8.18 -17.90 39.42
CA ALA A 238 -9.12 -18.62 38.56
C ALA A 238 -8.55 -19.89 37.87
N LYS A 239 -7.34 -20.36 38.20
CA LYS A 239 -6.75 -21.56 37.57
C LYS A 239 -5.92 -22.42 38.53
N LEU A 240 -6.47 -22.86 39.66
CA LEU A 240 -5.89 -23.95 40.47
C LEU A 240 -6.98 -24.74 41.22
N VAL A 241 -7.61 -25.67 40.51
CA VAL A 241 -8.40 -26.83 40.99
C VAL A 241 -8.16 -27.86 39.88
N GLU A 242 -7.34 -28.91 40.00
CA GLU A 242 -7.31 -30.07 40.89
C GLU A 242 -5.93 -30.74 40.67
N ASP A 243 -5.22 -31.15 41.72
CA ASP A 243 -4.78 -32.55 41.90
C ASP A 243 -4.04 -32.70 43.24
N SER A 244 -4.39 -33.73 44.00
CA SER A 244 -3.95 -33.94 45.39
C SER A 244 -3.00 -35.12 45.50
N SER A 245 -1.74 -34.90 45.89
CA SER A 245 -0.93 -35.90 46.61
C SER A 245 0.22 -35.24 47.41
N PRO A 246 0.60 -35.77 48.59
CA PRO A 246 1.55 -35.09 49.48
C PRO A 246 2.95 -35.71 49.37
N THR A 247 3.90 -35.00 48.76
CA THR A 247 5.33 -35.17 49.07
C THR A 247 5.99 -33.81 49.25
N ARG A 248 6.30 -33.49 50.51
CA ARG A 248 7.04 -32.29 50.92
C ARG A 248 8.47 -32.37 50.37
N VAL A 249 8.72 -31.72 49.23
CA VAL A 249 10.06 -31.28 48.84
C VAL A 249 10.07 -29.76 48.93
N LYS A 250 10.88 -29.21 49.85
CA LYS A 250 11.08 -27.76 49.99
C LYS A 250 11.65 -27.22 48.67
N PRO A 251 11.04 -26.22 48.00
CA PRO A 251 11.67 -25.63 46.84
C PRO A 251 12.83 -24.75 47.30
N LYS A 252 14.00 -24.98 46.68
CA LYS A 252 15.16 -24.11 46.79
C LYS A 252 14.75 -22.68 46.41
N ARG A 253 15.26 -21.68 47.14
CA ARG A 253 15.09 -20.23 46.90
C ARG A 253 15.15 -19.92 45.39
N GLY A 254 14.00 -19.67 44.79
CA GLY A 254 13.91 -19.24 43.41
C GLY A 254 14.62 -17.91 43.23
N LYS A 255 15.48 -17.81 42.20
CA LYS A 255 16.04 -16.53 41.75
C LYS A 255 14.87 -15.60 41.45
N ARG A 256 14.80 -14.46 42.16
CA ARG A 256 13.77 -13.44 41.94
C ARG A 256 13.82 -13.04 40.47
N LEU A 257 12.75 -13.32 39.72
CA LEU A 257 12.70 -13.07 38.27
C LEU A 257 12.80 -11.57 38.06
N VAL A 258 13.93 -11.11 37.54
CA VAL A 258 14.15 -9.68 37.30
C VAL A 258 13.44 -9.33 36.00
N LYS A 259 12.30 -8.65 36.11
CA LYS A 259 11.45 -8.25 34.99
C LYS A 259 11.65 -6.78 34.68
N CYS A 260 11.64 -6.43 33.39
CA CYS A 260 11.59 -5.04 32.95
C CYS A 260 10.23 -4.42 33.32
N VAL A 261 10.20 -3.13 33.66
CA VAL A 261 8.97 -2.37 33.87
C VAL A 261 8.67 -1.62 32.58
N CYS A 262 7.59 -1.99 31.90
CA CYS A 262 7.29 -1.47 30.57
C CYS A 262 6.53 -0.16 30.65
N ARG A 263 6.91 0.80 29.79
CA ARG A 263 6.12 2.01 29.53
C ARG A 263 4.80 1.64 28.86
N SER A 264 3.82 2.51 29.00
CA SER A 264 2.57 2.40 28.23
C SER A 264 2.88 2.25 26.73
N GLY A 265 2.19 1.33 26.07
CA GLY A 265 2.42 1.01 24.65
C GLY A 265 3.41 -0.14 24.39
N TRP A 266 4.13 -0.62 25.41
CA TRP A 266 5.16 -1.65 25.27
C TRP A 266 4.90 -2.86 26.16
N HIS A 267 5.22 -4.05 25.63
CA HIS A 267 4.83 -5.34 26.21
C HIS A 267 5.97 -6.35 26.19
N GLY A 268 5.74 -7.47 26.88
CA GLY A 268 6.64 -8.61 26.93
C GLY A 268 7.75 -8.49 27.99
N PRO A 269 8.55 -9.55 28.18
CA PRO A 269 9.56 -9.61 29.24
C PRO A 269 10.71 -8.60 29.06
N TYR A 270 10.93 -8.14 27.83
CA TYR A 270 11.98 -7.21 27.44
C TYR A 270 11.47 -5.78 27.19
N CYS A 271 10.15 -5.54 27.33
CA CYS A 271 9.48 -4.27 27.02
C CYS A 271 9.76 -3.73 25.61
N GLY A 272 9.90 -4.61 24.61
CA GLY A 272 10.21 -4.22 23.23
C GLY A 272 9.16 -4.63 22.20
N VAL A 273 8.04 -5.23 22.63
CA VAL A 273 6.92 -5.55 21.75
C VAL A 273 5.88 -4.41 21.81
N PRO A 274 5.65 -3.64 20.73
CA PRO A 274 4.68 -2.56 20.76
C PRO A 274 3.24 -3.09 20.78
N THR A 275 2.28 -2.31 21.29
CA THR A 275 0.86 -2.68 21.42
C THR A 275 0.27 -3.26 20.13
N MET A 276 0.56 -2.66 18.98
CA MET A 276 0.10 -3.16 17.67
C MET A 276 0.59 -4.58 17.34
N VAL A 277 1.81 -4.95 17.73
CA VAL A 277 2.32 -6.33 17.56
C VAL A 277 1.76 -7.25 18.65
N TYR A 278 1.61 -6.76 19.88
CA TYR A 278 1.03 -7.54 20.96
C TYR A 278 -0.41 -8.01 20.62
N HIS A 279 -1.21 -7.14 19.99
CA HIS A 279 -2.57 -7.42 19.55
C HIS A 279 -2.69 -7.90 18.09
N SER A 280 -1.59 -8.34 17.46
CA SER A 280 -1.63 -8.87 16.09
C SER A 280 -2.08 -10.32 16.00
N ASN A 281 -2.06 -10.90 14.81
CA ASN A 281 -2.25 -12.33 14.54
C ASN A 281 -0.92 -13.13 14.54
N LEU A 282 0.20 -12.57 15.01
CA LEU A 282 1.49 -13.27 15.03
C LEU A 282 1.40 -14.59 15.82
N PRO A 283 1.70 -15.76 15.23
CA PRO A 283 1.50 -17.06 15.88
C PRO A 283 2.59 -17.43 16.90
N THR A 284 3.68 -16.66 16.97
CA THR A 284 4.91 -17.00 17.71
C THR A 284 5.28 -15.97 18.79
N LYS A 285 4.30 -15.22 19.30
CA LYS A 285 4.50 -14.13 20.27
C LYS A 285 5.27 -14.54 21.52
N GLU A 286 5.11 -15.79 21.96
CA GLU A 286 5.74 -16.35 23.16
C GLU A 286 7.23 -16.65 22.95
N ARG A 287 7.69 -16.71 21.70
CA ARG A 287 9.07 -17.06 21.32
C ARG A 287 9.90 -15.84 20.92
N LEU A 288 9.35 -14.63 21.09
CA LEU A 288 10.02 -13.39 20.69
C LEU A 288 11.25 -13.12 21.56
N THR A 289 12.41 -12.98 20.91
CA THR A 289 13.69 -12.73 21.59
C THR A 289 14.43 -11.54 20.98
N PRO A 290 14.99 -10.63 21.81
CA PRO A 290 15.82 -9.55 21.31
C PRO A 290 17.06 -10.06 20.57
N ARG A 291 17.35 -9.47 19.42
CA ARG A 291 18.58 -9.73 18.66
C ARG A 291 19.78 -9.05 19.32
N ASP A 292 20.93 -9.70 19.24
CA ASP A 292 22.22 -9.09 19.60
C ASP A 292 22.71 -8.13 18.51
N LYS A 293 22.49 -8.50 17.25
CA LYS A 293 22.76 -7.67 16.09
C LYS A 293 21.43 -7.29 15.41
N PRO A 294 21.05 -6.00 15.36
CA PRO A 294 19.85 -5.56 14.66
C PRO A 294 19.85 -6.03 13.20
N ARG A 295 18.68 -6.32 12.65
CA ARG A 295 18.50 -6.42 11.20
C ARG A 295 18.64 -5.03 10.59
N ARG A 296 19.06 -4.95 9.33
CA ARG A 296 18.94 -3.69 8.57
C ARG A 296 17.63 -3.70 7.81
N VAL A 297 17.04 -2.54 7.63
CA VAL A 297 15.71 -2.38 7.05
C VAL A 297 15.82 -1.60 5.74
N ILE A 298 15.30 -2.17 4.66
CA ILE A 298 15.28 -1.58 3.32
C ILE A 298 13.82 -1.30 2.95
N ASN A 299 13.45 -0.02 2.77
CA ASN A 299 12.12 0.37 2.32
C ASN A 299 12.12 0.81 0.85
N ALA A 300 11.37 0.08 0.01
CA ALA A 300 11.18 0.37 -1.40
C ALA A 300 9.86 1.12 -1.65
N ILE A 301 9.94 2.21 -2.42
CA ILE A 301 8.83 3.15 -2.66
C ILE A 301 8.85 3.58 -4.13
N ASN A 302 7.71 3.46 -4.81
CA ASN A 302 7.48 4.14 -6.09
C ASN A 302 6.87 5.51 -5.82
N ILE A 303 7.40 6.56 -6.46
CA ILE A 303 6.90 7.93 -6.32
C ILE A 303 6.39 8.49 -7.65
N ASN A 304 5.28 9.23 -7.58
CA ASN A 304 4.79 10.07 -8.67
C ASN A 304 4.88 11.54 -8.27
N HIS A 305 4.05 11.96 -7.33
CA HIS A 305 4.01 13.34 -6.82
C HIS A 305 3.57 13.42 -5.35
N GLU A 306 3.61 12.30 -4.63
CA GLU A 306 3.28 12.17 -3.20
C GLU A 306 4.38 12.75 -2.28
N PHE A 307 4.95 13.92 -2.62
CA PHE A 307 6.15 14.45 -1.96
C PHE A 307 5.93 14.76 -0.48
N ASP A 308 4.76 15.24 -0.09
CA ASP A 308 4.42 15.52 1.30
C ASP A 308 4.31 14.26 2.15
N LEU A 309 3.75 13.18 1.59
CA LEU A 309 3.67 11.87 2.23
C LEU A 309 5.06 11.22 2.30
N LEU A 310 5.88 11.38 1.26
CA LEU A 310 7.27 10.92 1.25
C LEU A 310 8.12 11.65 2.29
N HIS A 311 7.96 12.97 2.40
CA HIS A 311 8.64 13.80 3.39
C HIS A 311 8.28 13.37 4.82
N ALA A 312 6.99 13.19 5.10
CA ALA A 312 6.53 12.66 6.39
C ALA A 312 7.09 11.27 6.66
N ARG A 313 7.04 10.35 5.68
CA ARG A 313 7.61 9.00 5.82
C ARG A 313 9.09 9.03 6.19
N PHE A 314 9.90 9.87 5.54
CA PHE A 314 11.33 9.95 5.86
C PHE A 314 11.55 10.36 7.31
N HIS A 315 10.81 11.34 7.82
CA HIS A 315 10.93 11.75 9.23
C HIS A 315 10.40 10.72 10.23
N GLU A 316 9.30 10.03 9.91
CA GLU A 316 8.76 8.96 10.75
C GLU A 316 9.70 7.76 10.87
N LEU A 317 10.37 7.41 9.77
CA LEU A 317 11.10 6.15 9.65
C LEU A 317 12.62 6.30 9.65
N ALA A 318 13.15 7.52 9.72
CA ALA A 318 14.59 7.80 9.58
C ALA A 318 15.48 6.99 10.52
N ASP A 319 15.02 6.63 11.72
CA ASP A 319 15.80 5.89 12.71
C ASP A 319 15.50 4.38 12.74
N ALA A 320 14.41 3.94 12.09
CA ALA A 320 14.04 2.54 11.95
C ALA A 320 14.52 1.93 10.62
N VAL A 321 14.60 2.74 9.56
CA VAL A 321 15.00 2.33 8.21
C VAL A 321 16.45 2.72 7.92
N ASP A 322 17.20 1.78 7.35
CA ASP A 322 18.61 1.93 7.03
C ASP A 322 18.84 2.36 5.57
N LEU A 323 17.91 2.03 4.67
CA LEU A 323 17.95 2.40 3.26
C LEU A 323 16.55 2.59 2.67
N PHE A 324 16.35 3.68 1.94
CA PHE A 324 15.18 3.94 1.12
C PHE A 324 15.53 3.76 -0.37
N LEU A 325 14.91 2.78 -1.02
CA LEU A 325 14.92 2.64 -2.48
C LEU A 325 13.76 3.48 -3.02
N VAL A 326 14.07 4.59 -3.68
CA VAL A 326 13.03 5.50 -4.21
C VAL A 326 13.06 5.46 -5.72
N CYS A 327 12.00 4.94 -6.32
CA CYS A 327 11.86 4.80 -7.76
C CYS A 327 11.00 5.90 -8.36
N GLU A 328 11.53 6.56 -9.36
CA GLU A 328 10.83 7.55 -10.17
C GLU A 328 10.94 7.15 -11.65
N SER A 329 9.79 7.14 -12.33
CA SER A 329 9.71 6.99 -13.78
C SER A 329 9.69 8.35 -14.49
N ASN A 330 10.21 8.45 -15.73
CA ASN A 330 9.94 9.58 -16.63
C ASN A 330 8.65 9.39 -17.45
N PHE A 331 7.89 8.33 -17.18
CA PHE A 331 6.57 8.08 -17.75
C PHE A 331 5.50 8.02 -16.65
N THR A 332 4.29 8.51 -16.95
CA THR A 332 3.09 8.24 -16.15
C THR A 332 2.70 6.77 -16.28
N ALA A 333 1.85 6.26 -15.37
CA ALA A 333 1.31 4.91 -15.50
C ALA A 333 0.40 4.77 -16.75
N TYR A 334 -0.08 5.89 -17.29
CA TYR A 334 -0.76 5.95 -18.59
C TYR A 334 0.19 5.82 -19.80
N GLY A 335 1.49 6.09 -19.61
CA GLY A 335 2.53 5.99 -20.65
C GLY A 335 2.95 7.33 -21.28
N GLU A 336 2.51 8.46 -20.72
CA GLU A 336 2.90 9.79 -21.18
C GLU A 336 4.17 10.27 -20.49
N ARG A 337 4.98 11.09 -21.18
CA ARG A 337 6.20 11.62 -20.57
C ARG A 337 5.87 12.58 -19.43
N ARG A 338 6.62 12.48 -18.32
CA ARG A 338 6.53 13.37 -17.16
C ARG A 338 7.91 13.86 -16.72
N PRO A 339 8.00 15.06 -16.11
CA PRO A 339 9.25 15.56 -15.56
C PRO A 339 9.71 14.72 -14.34
N LEU A 340 11.02 14.67 -14.12
CA LEU A 340 11.64 14.02 -12.94
C LEU A 340 11.68 14.98 -11.75
N SER A 341 10.51 15.26 -11.18
CA SER A 341 10.35 16.21 -10.08
C SER A 341 11.07 15.74 -8.80
N PHE A 342 11.06 14.44 -8.48
CA PHE A 342 11.78 13.93 -7.32
C PHE A 342 13.29 14.10 -7.49
N LEU A 343 13.84 13.77 -8.67
CA LEU A 343 15.25 14.02 -8.96
C LEU A 343 15.62 15.50 -8.78
N HIS A 344 14.78 16.42 -9.27
CA HIS A 344 15.01 17.86 -9.09
C HIS A 344 15.08 18.25 -7.61
N LEU A 345 14.12 17.78 -6.79
CA LEU A 345 14.10 18.00 -5.34
C LEU A 345 15.29 17.34 -4.62
N LEU A 346 15.76 16.20 -5.11
CA LEU A 346 16.93 15.52 -4.57
C LEU A 346 18.22 16.27 -4.86
N LEU A 347 18.34 16.90 -6.04
CA LEU A 347 19.53 17.65 -6.45
C LEU A 347 19.57 19.07 -5.88
N ASN A 348 18.42 19.71 -5.67
CA ASN A 348 18.33 21.09 -5.16
C ASN A 348 18.50 21.22 -3.63
N GLY A 349 18.66 20.08 -2.93
CA GLY A 349 18.94 20.03 -1.49
C GLY A 349 17.72 19.80 -0.59
N THR A 350 16.51 19.66 -1.14
CA THR A 350 15.28 19.44 -0.35
C THR A 350 15.40 18.22 0.58
N TYR A 351 16.08 17.16 0.13
CA TYR A 351 16.24 15.91 0.88
C TYR A 351 17.64 15.69 1.45
N ASP A 352 18.49 16.72 1.58
CA ASP A 352 19.89 16.55 2.00
C ASP A 352 20.02 15.90 3.39
N TYR A 353 19.08 16.18 4.30
CA TYR A 353 19.03 15.56 5.64
C TYR A 353 18.87 14.03 5.59
N MET A 354 18.30 13.47 4.50
CA MET A 354 18.05 12.04 4.34
C MET A 354 18.81 11.39 3.18
N ARG A 355 19.46 12.20 2.33
CA ARG A 355 20.13 11.77 1.11
C ARG A 355 21.12 10.62 1.30
N HIS A 356 21.80 10.58 2.44
CA HIS A 356 22.75 9.53 2.80
C HIS A 356 22.12 8.13 3.00
N LYS A 357 20.78 8.05 3.08
CA LYS A 357 19.99 6.81 3.16
C LYS A 357 19.12 6.57 1.93
N ILE A 358 19.22 7.39 0.88
CA ILE A 358 18.40 7.26 -0.32
C ILE A 358 19.23 6.64 -1.45
N LEU A 359 18.71 5.57 -2.03
CA LEU A 359 19.15 5.05 -3.32
C LEU A 359 18.09 5.37 -4.37
N TYR A 360 18.41 6.32 -5.25
CA TYR A 360 17.55 6.70 -6.36
C TYR A 360 17.55 5.60 -7.44
N VAL A 361 16.35 5.19 -7.85
CA VAL A 361 16.08 4.22 -8.90
C VAL A 361 15.35 4.96 -10.03
N PHE A 362 15.96 4.99 -11.21
CA PHE A 362 15.37 5.66 -12.37
C PHE A 362 14.78 4.62 -13.32
N LEU A 363 13.50 4.76 -13.64
CA LEU A 363 12.83 3.96 -14.65
C LEU A 363 12.54 4.79 -15.91
N ASP A 364 13.08 4.37 -17.04
CA ASP A 364 12.98 5.08 -18.32
C ASP A 364 12.23 4.30 -19.40
N HIS A 365 11.57 3.20 -19.03
CA HIS A 365 10.84 2.36 -19.96
C HIS A 365 9.75 1.56 -19.26
N PHE A 366 8.76 1.14 -20.04
CA PHE A 366 7.81 0.10 -19.69
C PHE A 366 7.89 -1.06 -20.70
N PRO A 367 7.58 -2.30 -20.31
CA PRO A 367 7.55 -3.44 -21.22
C PRO A 367 6.49 -3.26 -22.32
N GLU A 368 6.65 -4.02 -23.41
CA GLU A 368 5.66 -4.10 -24.48
C GLU A 368 4.27 -4.46 -23.92
N GLY A 369 3.21 -3.89 -24.49
CA GLY A 369 1.85 -4.05 -23.98
C GLY A 369 1.51 -3.13 -22.81
N GLY A 370 2.49 -2.55 -22.11
CA GLY A 370 2.26 -1.72 -20.92
C GLY A 370 1.49 -0.42 -21.19
N ARG A 371 1.53 0.08 -22.44
CA ARG A 371 0.70 1.22 -22.83
C ARG A 371 -0.75 0.81 -23.08
N GLN A 372 -1.01 -0.43 -23.46
CA GLN A 372 -2.36 -0.94 -23.74
C GLN A 372 -3.03 -1.43 -22.45
N ASP A 373 -2.25 -2.13 -21.62
CA ASP A 373 -2.66 -2.67 -20.33
C ASP A 373 -1.79 -2.06 -19.24
N GLY A 374 -2.32 -1.08 -18.52
CA GLY A 374 -1.62 -0.39 -17.45
C GLY A 374 -1.43 -1.24 -16.20
N TRP A 375 -2.08 -2.41 -16.08
CA TRP A 375 -1.73 -3.37 -15.03
C TRP A 375 -0.31 -3.89 -15.22
N ILE A 376 0.14 -4.05 -16.48
CA ILE A 376 1.52 -4.39 -16.79
C ILE A 376 2.46 -3.27 -16.33
N ALA A 377 2.12 -2.01 -16.59
CA ALA A 377 2.94 -0.87 -16.18
C ALA A 377 3.00 -0.73 -14.65
N ASP A 378 1.87 -0.87 -13.95
CA ASP A 378 1.76 -0.84 -12.49
C ASP A 378 2.57 -1.95 -11.81
N ASP A 379 2.52 -3.17 -12.37
CA ASP A 379 3.33 -4.30 -11.89
C ASP A 379 4.81 -4.05 -12.11
N TYR A 380 5.14 -3.58 -13.31
CA TYR A 380 6.52 -3.36 -13.70
C TYR A 380 7.20 -2.27 -12.86
N LEU A 381 6.48 -1.25 -12.40
CA LEU A 381 7.03 -0.26 -11.46
C LEU A 381 7.61 -0.94 -10.22
N ARG A 382 6.88 -1.89 -9.63
CA ARG A 382 7.31 -2.60 -8.42
C ARG A 382 8.39 -3.64 -8.75
N THR A 383 8.26 -4.38 -9.85
CA THR A 383 9.30 -5.33 -10.30
C THR A 383 10.63 -4.64 -10.58
N PHE A 384 10.61 -3.52 -11.30
CA PHE A 384 11.83 -2.79 -11.65
C PHE A 384 12.47 -2.16 -10.42
N LEU A 385 11.69 -1.47 -9.57
CA LEU A 385 12.15 -0.91 -8.31
C LEU A 385 12.92 -1.94 -7.47
N THR A 386 12.35 -3.14 -7.30
CA THR A 386 12.99 -4.15 -6.45
C THR A 386 14.19 -4.80 -7.11
N ARG A 387 14.09 -5.22 -8.38
CA ARG A 387 15.21 -5.89 -9.06
C ARG A 387 16.40 -4.96 -9.26
N ASN A 388 16.16 -3.76 -9.78
CA ASN A 388 17.22 -2.76 -9.98
C ASN A 388 17.75 -2.25 -8.65
N GLY A 389 16.86 -1.88 -7.72
CA GLY A 389 17.24 -1.34 -6.42
C GLY A 389 18.05 -2.34 -5.60
N MET A 390 17.54 -3.56 -5.38
CA MET A 390 18.24 -4.59 -4.62
C MET A 390 19.51 -5.08 -5.31
N GLY A 391 19.55 -5.12 -6.65
CA GLY A 391 20.76 -5.44 -7.41
C GLY A 391 21.92 -4.46 -7.18
N ARG A 392 21.62 -3.25 -6.69
CA ARG A 392 22.61 -2.22 -6.37
C ARG A 392 22.96 -2.12 -4.88
N VAL A 393 22.26 -2.84 -4.01
CA VAL A 393 22.58 -2.90 -2.58
C VAL A 393 23.71 -3.92 -2.33
N ARG A 394 24.77 -3.48 -1.64
CA ARG A 394 25.91 -4.31 -1.26
C ARG A 394 25.94 -4.53 0.25
N GLY A 395 26.33 -5.74 0.65
CA GLY A 395 26.44 -6.12 2.06
C GLY A 395 25.12 -6.47 2.76
N ALA A 396 24.00 -6.55 2.04
CA ALA A 396 22.73 -7.04 2.58
C ALA A 396 22.87 -8.51 3.05
N ARG A 397 22.29 -8.82 4.21
CA ARG A 397 22.25 -10.17 4.78
C ARG A 397 20.90 -10.82 4.47
N PRO A 398 20.84 -12.17 4.41
CA PRO A 398 19.58 -12.88 4.21
C PRO A 398 18.52 -12.56 5.28
N ASP A 399 18.93 -12.26 6.50
CA ASP A 399 18.02 -11.95 7.60
C ASP A 399 17.62 -10.48 7.68
N ASP A 400 18.14 -9.58 6.83
CA ASP A 400 17.69 -8.19 6.79
C ASP A 400 16.22 -8.10 6.33
N VAL A 401 15.54 -7.00 6.68
CA VAL A 401 14.12 -6.81 6.38
C VAL A 401 13.97 -6.00 5.10
N PHE A 402 13.18 -6.51 4.17
CA PHE A 402 12.72 -5.78 3.01
C PHE A 402 11.23 -5.42 3.19
N LEU A 403 10.87 -4.16 2.94
CA LEU A 403 9.49 -3.72 2.86
C LEU A 403 9.23 -2.88 1.60
N ILE A 404 8.10 -3.12 0.95
CA ILE A 404 7.59 -2.38 -0.19
C ILE A 404 6.18 -1.88 0.11
N ASN A 405 6.00 -0.57 -0.02
CA ASN A 405 4.72 0.09 0.21
C ASN A 405 4.54 1.20 -0.83
N ASP A 406 3.29 1.45 -1.19
CA ASP A 406 2.97 2.61 -2.04
C ASP A 406 3.21 3.90 -1.24
N ALA A 407 3.44 5.02 -1.93
CA ALA A 407 3.89 6.25 -1.28
C ALA A 407 2.88 6.78 -0.23
N ASP A 408 1.58 6.53 -0.45
CA ASP A 408 0.46 6.85 0.43
C ASP A 408 0.22 5.82 1.56
N GLU A 409 1.01 4.76 1.64
CA GLU A 409 1.02 3.73 2.69
C GLU A 409 2.25 3.92 3.61
N ILE A 410 2.13 4.67 4.71
CA ILE A 410 3.22 4.98 5.65
C ILE A 410 3.19 4.00 6.84
N PRO A 411 4.17 3.10 6.99
CA PRO A 411 4.28 2.23 8.17
C PRO A 411 4.53 3.01 9.47
N ALA A 412 4.03 2.48 10.59
CA ALA A 412 4.36 3.00 11.92
C ALA A 412 5.77 2.58 12.34
N ARG A 413 6.53 3.55 12.84
CA ARG A 413 7.93 3.39 13.29
C ARG A 413 8.12 2.22 14.26
N GLU A 414 7.25 2.09 15.25
CA GLU A 414 7.36 1.07 16.31
C GLU A 414 7.28 -0.36 15.75
N GLY A 415 6.43 -0.58 14.75
CA GLY A 415 6.29 -1.87 14.07
C GLY A 415 7.55 -2.23 13.28
N ILE A 416 8.10 -1.27 12.54
CA ILE A 416 9.35 -1.48 11.77
C ILE A 416 10.53 -1.72 12.71
N LEU A 417 10.60 -0.98 13.82
CA LEU A 417 11.64 -1.15 14.83
C LEU A 417 11.54 -2.52 15.52
N PHE A 418 10.32 -3.03 15.75
CA PHE A 418 10.12 -4.39 16.25
C PHE A 418 10.72 -5.45 15.28
N LEU A 419 10.41 -5.36 13.98
CA LEU A 419 10.95 -6.30 12.97
C LEU A 419 12.48 -6.31 12.97
N LYS A 420 13.07 -5.11 13.11
CA LYS A 420 14.51 -4.88 13.19
C LYS A 420 15.17 -5.55 14.40
N LEU A 421 14.51 -5.52 15.56
CA LEU A 421 15.14 -5.85 16.84
C LEU A 421 14.81 -7.23 17.40
N PHE A 422 13.81 -7.93 16.88
CA PHE A 422 13.34 -9.19 17.47
C PHE A 422 13.44 -10.37 16.50
N ASP A 423 13.86 -11.51 17.04
CA ASP A 423 13.68 -12.83 16.44
C ASP A 423 12.38 -13.48 16.88
N GLY A 424 11.95 -14.46 16.08
CA GLY A 424 10.78 -15.28 16.37
C GLY A 424 9.53 -14.88 15.58
N TRP A 425 9.52 -13.78 14.84
CA TRP A 425 8.44 -13.50 13.88
C TRP A 425 8.62 -14.29 12.57
N THR A 426 7.53 -14.54 11.84
CA THR A 426 7.48 -15.38 10.62
C THR A 426 7.22 -14.52 9.36
N GLU A 427 7.36 -15.08 8.16
CA GLU A 427 7.28 -14.33 6.90
C GLU A 427 6.34 -14.99 5.88
N PRO A 428 5.74 -14.22 4.94
CA PRO A 428 5.82 -12.76 4.82
C PRO A 428 5.00 -12.04 5.89
N PHE A 429 5.13 -10.72 6.00
CA PHE A 429 4.29 -9.91 6.88
C PHE A 429 3.49 -8.85 6.11
N ALA A 430 2.28 -8.61 6.60
CA ALA A 430 1.42 -7.51 6.22
C ALA A 430 1.43 -6.40 7.28
N ILE A 431 0.80 -5.27 6.97
CA ILE A 431 0.63 -4.14 7.89
C ILE A 431 -0.83 -3.71 7.86
N HIS A 432 -1.49 -3.64 9.02
CA HIS A 432 -2.81 -3.03 9.15
C HIS A 432 -2.67 -1.51 9.28
N MET A 433 -3.23 -0.76 8.33
CA MET A 433 -3.13 0.68 8.27
C MET A 433 -4.49 1.34 8.51
N ARG A 434 -4.47 2.51 9.16
CA ARG A 434 -5.63 3.40 9.28
C ARG A 434 -5.93 3.98 7.90
N LYS A 435 -7.15 3.81 7.42
CA LYS A 435 -7.58 4.34 6.13
C LYS A 435 -8.12 5.76 6.26
N SER A 436 -7.59 6.66 5.44
CA SER A 436 -8.01 8.05 5.33
C SER A 436 -8.29 8.43 3.87
N LEU A 437 -9.08 9.48 3.64
CA LEU A 437 -9.49 9.94 2.31
C LEU A 437 -9.35 11.46 2.17
N TYR A 438 -8.73 11.96 1.11
CA TYR A 438 -8.45 13.39 0.83
C TYR A 438 -7.57 14.14 1.84
N GLY A 439 -7.53 13.65 3.09
CA GLY A 439 -6.67 14.03 4.18
C GLY A 439 -6.92 13.08 5.35
N PHE A 440 -6.21 13.27 6.46
CA PHE A 440 -6.35 12.47 7.68
C PHE A 440 -7.66 12.72 8.44
N PHE A 441 -8.36 13.80 8.10
CA PHE A 441 -9.64 14.22 8.68
C PHE A 441 -10.85 13.37 8.23
N TRP A 442 -10.78 12.66 7.10
CA TRP A 442 -11.81 11.69 6.74
C TRP A 442 -11.33 10.27 7.03
N LYS A 443 -11.76 9.72 8.17
CA LYS A 443 -11.49 8.32 8.52
C LYS A 443 -12.45 7.38 7.80
N GLN A 444 -11.91 6.47 7.01
CA GLN A 444 -12.71 5.42 6.39
C GLN A 444 -12.96 4.26 7.37
N LEU A 445 -14.06 3.52 7.17
CA LEU A 445 -14.39 2.36 8.00
C LEU A 445 -13.41 1.20 7.77
N GLY A 446 -13.11 0.47 8.86
CA GLY A 446 -12.20 -0.68 8.85
C GLY A 446 -10.72 -0.28 8.72
N SER A 447 -9.89 -1.24 8.32
CA SER A 447 -8.45 -1.06 8.08
C SER A 447 -8.08 -1.46 6.66
N LEU A 448 -6.91 -1.04 6.20
CA LEU A 448 -6.28 -1.61 5.01
C LEU A 448 -5.20 -2.59 5.47
N GLU A 449 -5.27 -3.85 5.05
CA GLU A 449 -4.20 -4.82 5.27
C GLU A 449 -3.34 -4.94 4.02
N VAL A 450 -2.06 -4.64 4.17
CA VAL A 450 -1.12 -4.52 3.06
C VAL A 450 0.00 -5.54 3.25
N VAL A 451 0.06 -6.62 2.45
CA VAL A 451 1.25 -7.49 2.43
C VAL A 451 2.44 -6.62 2.01
N SER A 452 3.38 -6.40 2.92
CA SER A 452 4.35 -5.31 2.82
C SER A 452 5.79 -5.78 2.80
N GLY A 453 6.12 -6.91 3.42
CA GLY A 453 7.53 -7.27 3.56
C GLY A 453 7.83 -8.71 3.91
N CYS A 454 9.11 -9.03 3.85
CA CYS A 454 9.70 -10.31 4.21
C CYS A 454 11.19 -10.10 4.53
N THR A 455 11.91 -11.17 4.84
CA THR A 455 13.37 -11.09 4.86
C THR A 455 13.94 -10.98 3.44
N VAL A 456 15.14 -10.41 3.32
CA VAL A 456 15.86 -10.35 2.03
C VAL A 456 16.13 -11.76 1.47
N GLY A 457 16.32 -12.75 2.35
CA GLY A 457 16.43 -14.16 1.98
C GLY A 457 15.20 -14.67 1.26
N MET A 458 14.01 -14.47 1.83
CA MET A 458 12.75 -14.86 1.19
C MET A 458 12.49 -14.06 -0.09
N LEU A 459 12.75 -12.75 -0.10
CA LEU A 459 12.63 -11.91 -1.29
C LEU A 459 13.46 -12.48 -2.45
N LYS A 460 14.69 -12.90 -2.18
CA LYS A 460 15.59 -13.45 -3.19
C LYS A 460 15.19 -14.86 -3.62
N GLU A 461 15.02 -15.78 -2.67
CA GLU A 461 14.90 -17.21 -2.96
C GLU A 461 13.48 -17.62 -3.38
N VAL A 462 12.45 -17.01 -2.78
CA VAL A 462 11.03 -17.32 -3.06
C VAL A 462 10.44 -16.39 -4.11
N TYR A 463 10.74 -15.08 -4.02
CA TYR A 463 10.15 -14.08 -4.90
C TYR A 463 11.06 -13.63 -6.05
N GLU A 464 12.27 -14.18 -6.19
CA GLU A 464 13.21 -13.85 -7.28
C GLU A 464 13.52 -12.34 -7.38
N ASN A 465 13.64 -11.67 -6.23
CA ASN A 465 13.80 -10.23 -6.09
C ASN A 465 12.68 -9.38 -6.73
N ASP A 466 11.49 -9.95 -6.89
CA ASP A 466 10.35 -9.32 -7.54
C ASP A 466 9.28 -8.90 -6.51
N GLY A 467 9.24 -7.61 -6.19
CA GLY A 467 8.37 -7.04 -5.16
C GLY A 467 6.88 -7.16 -5.49
N ILE A 468 6.51 -7.20 -6.78
CA ILE A 468 5.09 -7.39 -7.12
C ILE A 468 4.59 -8.77 -6.73
N ARG A 469 5.45 -9.78 -6.80
CA ARG A 469 5.09 -11.14 -6.38
C ARG A 469 4.83 -11.19 -4.88
N LEU A 470 5.58 -10.44 -4.08
CA LEU A 470 5.28 -10.27 -2.65
C LEU A 470 3.94 -9.56 -2.42
N ARG A 471 3.60 -8.54 -3.24
CA ARG A 471 2.35 -7.77 -3.11
C ARG A 471 1.10 -8.55 -3.55
N ARG A 472 1.19 -9.38 -4.60
CA ARG A 472 0.04 -9.99 -5.27
C ARG A 472 -0.02 -11.51 -5.20
N ARG A 473 1.12 -12.21 -5.14
CA ARG A 473 1.15 -13.68 -5.22
C ARG A 473 1.17 -14.30 -3.84
N GLU A 474 0.38 -15.35 -3.72
CA GLU A 474 0.39 -16.22 -2.55
C GLU A 474 1.68 -17.03 -2.52
N TYR A 475 2.52 -16.75 -1.53
CA TYR A 475 3.86 -17.32 -1.38
C TYR A 475 3.89 -18.85 -1.40
N TYR A 476 2.84 -19.50 -0.91
CA TYR A 476 2.74 -20.97 -0.87
C TYR A 476 2.60 -21.62 -2.26
N THR A 477 2.24 -20.84 -3.28
CA THR A 477 2.19 -21.31 -4.68
C THR A 477 3.52 -21.14 -5.42
N MET A 478 4.50 -20.46 -4.80
CA MET A 478 5.78 -20.18 -5.44
C MET A 478 6.66 -21.44 -5.49
N PRO A 479 7.31 -21.75 -6.63
CA PRO A 479 8.06 -23.00 -6.81
C PRO A 479 9.13 -23.27 -5.76
N ASN A 480 9.85 -22.23 -5.34
CA ASN A 480 10.95 -22.33 -4.39
C ASN A 480 10.52 -22.25 -2.92
N PHE A 481 9.23 -22.05 -2.63
CA PHE A 481 8.74 -21.85 -1.27
C PHE A 481 9.05 -23.05 -0.36
N ARG A 482 8.73 -24.27 -0.79
CA ARG A 482 8.96 -25.48 0.01
C ARG A 482 10.43 -25.75 0.28
N LYS A 483 11.29 -25.47 -0.71
CA LYS A 483 12.74 -25.55 -0.53
C LYS A 483 13.21 -24.54 0.51
N TYR A 484 12.77 -23.29 0.40
CA TYR A 484 13.13 -22.23 1.36
C TYR A 484 12.63 -22.53 2.79
N GLU A 485 11.41 -23.05 2.94
CA GLU A 485 10.85 -23.49 4.22
C GLU A 485 11.71 -24.60 4.86
N ASN A 486 12.11 -25.60 4.06
CA ASN A 486 12.98 -26.69 4.54
C ASN A 486 14.39 -26.21 4.89
N ASP A 487 14.99 -25.35 4.06
CA ASP A 487 16.35 -24.84 4.24
C ASP A 487 16.45 -23.94 5.49
N THR A 488 15.40 -23.18 5.80
CA THR A 488 15.35 -22.32 6.99
C THR A 488 14.91 -23.05 8.26
N GLY A 489 14.15 -24.14 8.12
CA GLY A 489 13.54 -24.84 9.26
C GLY A 489 12.49 -24.00 10.01
N HIS A 490 12.04 -22.89 9.41
CA HIS A 490 11.03 -22.01 9.97
C HIS A 490 9.65 -22.35 9.45
N ILE A 491 8.64 -22.25 10.32
CA ILE A 491 7.23 -22.35 9.89
C ILE A 491 6.84 -20.99 9.31
N LEU A 492 6.57 -20.96 8.00
CA LEU A 492 6.31 -19.73 7.24
C LEU A 492 4.80 -19.48 7.11
N VAL A 493 4.28 -18.56 7.92
CA VAL A 493 2.87 -18.20 7.97
C VAL A 493 2.76 -16.69 7.87
N GLN A 494 1.98 -16.21 6.89
CA GLN A 494 1.72 -14.79 6.82
C GLN A 494 1.03 -14.29 8.11
N TRP A 495 1.53 -13.18 8.64
CA TRP A 495 0.94 -12.45 9.74
C TRP A 495 0.96 -10.95 9.43
N SER A 496 0.40 -10.15 10.30
CA SER A 496 0.15 -8.73 10.04
C SER A 496 0.60 -7.94 11.24
N ILE A 497 1.39 -6.89 11.04
CA ILE A 497 1.71 -5.94 12.09
C ILE A 497 0.44 -5.15 12.36
N GLY A 498 -0.02 -5.16 13.61
CA GLY A 498 -1.29 -4.56 13.98
C GLY A 498 -2.49 -5.49 13.79
N SER A 499 -3.66 -4.90 13.94
CA SER A 499 -4.97 -5.52 13.71
C SER A 499 -5.96 -4.44 13.28
N PRO A 500 -7.20 -4.78 12.89
CA PRO A 500 -8.21 -3.79 12.49
C PRO A 500 -8.51 -2.70 13.54
N PHE A 501 -8.09 -2.90 14.80
CA PHE A 501 -8.28 -1.95 15.90
C PHE A 501 -6.96 -1.37 16.46
N HIS A 502 -5.82 -1.97 16.10
CA HIS A 502 -4.49 -1.51 16.51
C HIS A 502 -3.65 -1.29 15.27
N PHE A 503 -3.88 -0.15 14.60
CA PHE A 503 -3.18 0.19 13.37
C PHE A 503 -1.66 0.25 13.58
N ALA A 504 -0.93 -0.18 12.56
CA ALA A 504 0.52 -0.18 12.46
C ALA A 504 1.00 0.69 11.28
N GLY A 505 0.20 1.68 10.88
CA GLY A 505 0.53 2.64 9.84
C GLY A 505 -0.69 3.42 9.35
N TRP A 506 -0.49 4.19 8.30
CA TRP A 506 -1.49 5.04 7.67
C TRP A 506 -1.57 4.80 6.18
N HIS A 507 -2.78 4.72 5.65
CA HIS A 507 -3.07 4.76 4.22
C HIS A 507 -3.94 5.97 3.91
N CYS A 508 -3.53 6.82 2.97
CA CYS A 508 -4.20 8.08 2.68
C CYS A 508 -4.61 8.17 1.20
N SER A 509 -5.84 7.78 0.90
CA SER A 509 -6.38 7.80 -0.46
C SER A 509 -6.59 9.24 -0.93
N TRP A 510 -6.10 9.60 -2.11
CA TRP A 510 -6.35 10.93 -2.72
C TRP A 510 -5.92 12.13 -1.86
N CYS A 511 -4.94 11.97 -0.97
CA CYS A 511 -4.49 13.00 -0.05
C CYS A 511 -3.58 14.03 -0.72
N PHE A 512 -4.21 14.91 -1.51
CA PHE A 512 -3.58 16.00 -2.25
C PHE A 512 -4.48 17.24 -2.26
N THR A 513 -3.93 18.35 -2.74
CA THR A 513 -4.76 19.49 -3.18
C THR A 513 -5.63 19.09 -4.38
N PRO A 514 -6.68 19.87 -4.73
CA PRO A 514 -7.50 19.60 -5.91
C PRO A 514 -6.67 19.43 -7.19
N GLU A 515 -5.63 20.23 -7.35
CA GLU A 515 -4.73 20.18 -8.50
C GLU A 515 -3.89 18.89 -8.52
N GLY A 516 -3.47 18.40 -7.34
CA GLY A 516 -2.78 17.11 -7.21
C GLY A 516 -3.71 15.93 -7.49
N ILE A 517 -4.96 15.97 -7.03
CA ILE A 517 -5.97 14.95 -7.39
C ILE A 517 -6.22 14.93 -8.91
N HIS A 518 -6.37 16.10 -9.53
CA HIS A 518 -6.47 16.21 -10.98
C HIS A 518 -5.27 15.57 -11.68
N PHE A 519 -4.05 15.89 -11.24
CA PHE A 519 -2.84 15.30 -11.79
C PHE A 519 -2.80 13.77 -11.61
N LYS A 520 -3.17 13.26 -10.42
CA LYS A 520 -3.27 11.82 -10.14
C LYS A 520 -4.24 11.13 -11.09
N LEU A 521 -5.44 11.70 -11.31
CA LEU A 521 -6.45 11.18 -12.24
C LEU A 521 -5.91 11.05 -13.67
N VAL A 522 -5.25 12.09 -14.18
CA VAL A 522 -4.69 12.09 -15.54
C VAL A 522 -3.53 11.10 -15.66
N SER A 523 -2.74 10.92 -14.60
CA SER A 523 -1.58 10.01 -14.58
C SER A 523 -1.91 8.53 -14.37
N ALA A 524 -3.17 8.20 -14.03
CA ALA A 524 -3.60 6.86 -13.65
C ALA A 524 -3.32 5.82 -14.75
N GLN A 525 -3.20 4.54 -14.35
CA GLN A 525 -2.89 3.44 -15.26
C GLN A 525 -3.86 3.35 -16.44
N ASN A 526 -3.37 2.88 -17.58
CA ASN A 526 -4.20 2.56 -18.73
C ASN A 526 -4.92 1.20 -18.53
N GLY A 527 -6.01 0.90 -19.22
CA GLY A 527 -6.55 -0.48 -19.28
C GLY A 527 -7.96 -0.73 -18.71
N ASP A 528 -8.48 0.15 -17.83
CA ASP A 528 -9.87 0.08 -17.36
C ASP A 528 -10.68 1.25 -17.92
N PHE A 529 -11.31 1.11 -19.10
CA PHE A 529 -12.04 2.20 -19.73
C PHE A 529 -13.57 2.12 -19.55
N PRO A 530 -14.25 3.27 -19.35
CA PRO A 530 -13.69 4.60 -19.09
C PRO A 530 -13.20 4.77 -17.64
N ARG A 531 -12.03 5.40 -17.45
CA ARG A 531 -11.47 5.74 -16.14
C ARG A 531 -12.10 7.02 -15.62
N TRP A 532 -12.05 7.26 -14.31
CA TRP A 532 -12.47 8.54 -13.72
C TRP A 532 -11.74 9.75 -14.33
N GLY A 533 -10.46 9.61 -14.67
CA GLY A 533 -9.69 10.67 -15.33
C GLY A 533 -10.09 10.95 -16.78
N ASP A 534 -10.85 10.07 -17.44
CA ASP A 534 -11.29 10.26 -18.82
C ASP A 534 -12.52 11.18 -18.91
N TYR A 535 -13.23 11.37 -17.79
CA TYR A 535 -14.40 12.24 -17.69
C TYR A 535 -13.98 13.69 -17.41
N GLU A 536 -14.45 14.63 -18.23
CA GLU A 536 -14.14 16.07 -18.06
C GLU A 536 -14.69 16.64 -16.74
N ASP A 537 -15.91 16.26 -16.36
CA ASP A 537 -16.55 16.69 -15.11
C ASP A 537 -15.80 16.20 -13.88
N LYS A 538 -15.20 15.01 -13.93
CA LYS A 538 -14.42 14.43 -12.82
C LYS A 538 -13.05 15.09 -12.65
N ARG A 539 -12.57 15.78 -13.68
CA ARG A 539 -11.34 16.57 -13.67
C ARG A 539 -11.57 18.03 -13.23
N ASP A 540 -12.82 18.48 -13.16
CA ASP A 540 -13.12 19.84 -12.74
C ASP A 540 -12.68 20.10 -11.30
N LEU A 541 -11.96 21.21 -11.08
CA LEU A 541 -11.40 21.53 -9.76
C LEU A 541 -12.48 21.87 -8.74
N ASN A 542 -13.64 22.41 -9.15
CA ASN A 542 -14.73 22.69 -8.22
C ASN A 542 -15.44 21.40 -7.81
N TYR A 543 -15.62 20.46 -8.73
CA TYR A 543 -16.10 19.12 -8.44
C TYR A 543 -15.17 18.41 -7.44
N ILE A 544 -13.85 18.44 -7.67
CA ILE A 544 -12.87 17.83 -6.77
C ILE A 544 -12.91 18.50 -5.38
N ARG A 545 -12.98 19.83 -5.30
CA ARG A 545 -13.13 20.54 -4.02
C ARG A 545 -14.38 20.11 -3.27
N GLU A 546 -15.48 19.91 -3.99
CA GLU A 546 -16.74 19.44 -3.41
C GLU A 546 -16.63 17.99 -2.90
N LEU A 547 -15.90 17.11 -3.61
CA LEU A 547 -15.59 15.77 -3.12
C LEU A 547 -14.75 15.81 -1.83
N ILE A 548 -13.68 16.61 -1.79
CA ILE A 548 -12.86 16.78 -0.58
C ILE A 548 -13.72 17.31 0.57
N ARG A 549 -14.59 18.29 0.29
CA ARG A 549 -15.49 18.90 1.26
C ARG A 549 -16.44 17.89 1.88
N THR A 550 -16.96 16.95 1.09
CA THR A 550 -18.04 16.05 1.50
C THR A 550 -17.58 14.65 1.88
N GLY A 551 -16.38 14.24 1.46
CA GLY A 551 -15.94 12.85 1.55
C GLY A 551 -16.58 11.93 0.50
N GLY A 552 -17.12 12.49 -0.59
CA GLY A 552 -17.69 11.67 -1.67
C GLY A 552 -16.63 10.94 -2.51
N TRP A 553 -17.04 9.90 -3.23
CA TRP A 553 -16.21 9.21 -4.22
C TRP A 553 -16.52 9.65 -5.65
N PHE A 554 -15.61 9.35 -6.58
CA PHE A 554 -15.78 9.69 -8.00
C PHE A 554 -16.98 9.00 -8.67
N ASP A 555 -17.43 7.88 -8.11
CA ASP A 555 -18.65 7.16 -8.54
C ASP A 555 -19.96 7.82 -8.08
N GLY A 556 -19.87 8.93 -7.34
CA GLY A 556 -21.02 9.64 -6.79
C GLY A 556 -21.53 9.05 -5.47
N SER A 557 -20.93 7.98 -4.95
CA SER A 557 -21.26 7.47 -3.63
C SER A 557 -20.79 8.46 -2.55
N VAL A 558 -21.67 8.73 -1.59
CA VAL A 558 -21.37 9.53 -0.42
C VAL A 558 -21.45 8.60 0.78
N GLN A 559 -20.32 8.40 1.45
CA GLN A 559 -20.27 7.64 2.69
C GLN A 559 -20.28 8.62 3.87
N GLU A 560 -21.08 8.32 4.88
CA GLU A 560 -20.98 9.00 6.16
C GLU A 560 -19.75 8.48 6.90
N TYR A 561 -18.69 9.27 6.91
CA TYR A 561 -17.52 8.99 7.73
C TYR A 561 -17.77 9.40 9.18
N PRO A 562 -17.30 8.61 10.17
CA PRO A 562 -17.38 9.01 11.56
C PRO A 562 -16.65 10.35 11.76
N PRO A 563 -17.19 11.26 12.60
CA PRO A 563 -16.47 12.46 13.00
C PRO A 563 -15.10 12.06 13.53
N THR A 564 -14.05 12.61 12.94
CA THR A 564 -12.69 12.27 13.35
C THR A 564 -12.21 13.30 14.36
N ASP A 565 -11.92 12.85 15.58
CA ASP A 565 -11.25 13.67 16.59
C ASP A 565 -9.74 13.71 16.27
N PRO A 566 -9.11 14.89 16.06
CA PRO A 566 -7.66 15.00 15.89
C PRO A 566 -6.85 14.42 17.04
N LYS A 567 -7.47 14.23 18.22
CA LYS A 567 -6.85 13.57 19.39
C LYS A 567 -6.95 12.04 19.35
N GLU A 568 -7.62 11.48 18.35
CA GLU A 568 -7.68 10.03 18.16
C GLU A 568 -6.27 9.45 18.00
N HIS A 569 -6.02 8.31 18.64
CA HIS A 569 -4.79 7.57 18.43
C HIS A 569 -4.59 7.25 16.94
N MET A 570 -3.36 7.47 16.45
CA MET A 570 -2.99 7.29 15.03
C MET A 570 -3.79 8.16 14.06
N TYR A 571 -4.29 9.33 14.47
CA TYR A 571 -4.98 10.28 13.58
C TYR A 571 -4.18 10.57 12.29
N ALA A 572 -2.92 10.98 12.42
CA ALA A 572 -1.98 11.26 11.34
C ALA A 572 -0.53 10.93 11.77
N PRO A 573 0.44 10.87 10.85
CA PRO A 573 1.86 10.79 11.18
C PRO A 573 2.27 11.90 12.17
N LYS A 574 3.09 11.54 13.16
CA LYS A 574 3.52 12.46 14.22
C LYS A 574 4.23 13.68 13.65
N TYR A 575 5.10 13.51 12.65
CA TYR A 575 5.81 14.60 12.00
C TYR A 575 4.85 15.62 11.38
N MET A 576 3.73 15.18 10.80
CA MET A 576 2.73 16.11 10.27
C MET A 576 2.04 16.90 11.39
N LEU A 577 1.74 16.25 12.51
CA LEU A 577 1.16 16.90 13.69
C LEU A 577 2.11 17.92 14.33
N ASP A 578 3.39 17.56 14.44
CA ASP A 578 4.43 18.44 14.97
C ASP A 578 4.73 19.62 14.02
N ASN A 579 4.40 19.50 12.73
CA ASN A 579 4.56 20.53 11.70
C ASN A 579 3.21 20.98 11.12
N TYR A 580 2.23 21.16 12.00
CA TYR A 580 0.82 21.33 11.66
C TYR A 580 0.54 22.33 10.53
N GLU A 581 1.12 23.53 10.58
CA GLU A 581 0.86 24.60 9.59
C GLU A 581 1.24 24.19 8.16
N ASN A 582 2.31 23.40 7.98
CA ASN A 582 2.75 22.95 6.67
C ASN A 582 1.81 21.88 6.09
N TYR A 583 1.16 21.10 6.95
CA TYR A 583 0.29 19.98 6.58
C TYR A 583 -1.19 20.26 6.84
N ARG A 584 -1.56 21.51 7.12
CA ARG A 584 -2.90 21.89 7.54
C ARG A 584 -3.97 21.41 6.56
N TYR A 585 -3.71 21.49 5.25
CA TYR A 585 -4.64 21.03 4.21
C TYR A 585 -4.89 19.51 4.21
N LEU A 586 -4.04 18.72 4.86
CA LEU A 586 -4.22 17.27 5.08
C LEU A 586 -4.77 16.95 6.48
N LEU A 587 -4.65 17.87 7.44
CA LEU A 587 -5.05 17.67 8.84
C LEU A 587 -6.39 18.35 9.18
N GLU A 588 -6.84 19.31 8.38
CA GLU A 588 -8.15 19.92 8.47
C GLU A 588 -8.80 19.90 7.10
N ASN A 589 -10.13 19.76 7.06
CA ASN A 589 -10.85 19.91 5.81
C ASN A 589 -10.94 21.41 5.46
N PRO A 590 -10.20 21.90 4.45
CA PRO A 590 -10.11 23.33 4.19
C PRO A 590 -11.34 23.88 3.45
N TYR A 591 -12.26 23.00 3.03
CA TYR A 591 -13.42 23.35 2.21
C TYR A 591 -14.74 23.32 2.98
N VAL A 592 -14.71 23.06 4.30
CA VAL A 592 -15.91 23.13 5.15
C VAL A 592 -16.50 24.52 5.05
N LYS A 593 -17.78 24.60 4.68
CA LYS A 593 -18.51 25.87 4.70
C LYS A 593 -18.65 26.28 6.16
N GLN A 594 -18.08 27.42 6.54
CA GLN A 594 -18.40 27.99 7.85
C GLN A 594 -19.92 28.16 7.93
N PRO A 595 -20.55 27.78 9.05
CA PRO A 595 -21.95 28.13 9.24
C PRO A 595 -22.03 29.64 9.10
N ALA A 596 -22.86 30.11 8.16
CA ALA A 596 -23.17 31.52 8.09
C ALA A 596 -23.63 31.91 9.50
N LEU A 597 -22.87 32.79 10.15
CA LEU A 597 -23.35 33.49 11.33
C LEU A 597 -24.64 34.17 10.85
N SER A 598 -25.78 33.56 11.15
CA SER A 598 -27.08 34.15 10.99
C SER A 598 -27.08 35.35 11.92
N GLY A 599 -26.67 36.50 11.39
CA GLY A 599 -26.72 37.76 12.08
C GLY A 599 -28.17 38.17 12.26
N GLY A 600 -28.51 38.60 13.47
CA GLY A 600 -29.71 39.38 13.80
C GLY A 600 -30.90 38.55 14.20
#